data_AF-A0A934ZLH2-F1
#
_entry.id   AF-A0A934ZLH2-F1
#
_cell.length_a   1.000
_cell.length_b   1.000
_cell.length_c   1.000
_cell.angle_alpha   90.00
_cell.angle_beta   90.00
_cell.angle_gamma   90.00
#
_symmetry.space_group_name_H-M   'P 1'
#
loop_
_entity.id
_entity.type
_entity.pdbx_description
1 polymer ?
#
loop_
_entity_poly.entity_id
_entity_poly.type
_entity_poly.pdbx_seq_one_letter_code
_entity_poly.pdbx_strand_id
1 'polypeptide(L)'
;MATRRTLPVLESVRAEATSVTTTGVGHQFEIQLGHLCNNRCVFCSSGQLSEWKVARPIALAPVVEAIDRARAAGARRVTFLGGEATIHKGFHEAVARAVALGFEEVVIFTNGVMFPHPGF
;
A
#
# COMPACT_ATOMS: atom_id res chain seq x y z
N MET A 1 12.42 26.20 -21.30
CA MET A 1 12.98 24.96 -20.71
C MET A 1 13.11 25.19 -19.21
N ALA A 2 12.03 24.97 -18.45
CA ALA A 2 12.03 25.25 -17.00
C ALA A 2 12.85 24.18 -16.28
N THR A 3 13.92 24.62 -15.62
CA THR A 3 14.75 23.78 -14.76
C THR A 3 13.86 23.20 -13.65
N ARG A 4 13.69 21.86 -13.65
CA ARG A 4 13.04 21.15 -12.53
C ARG A 4 13.84 21.43 -11.26
N ARG A 5 13.41 22.40 -10.46
CA ARG A 5 13.84 22.55 -9.07
C ARG A 5 13.29 21.35 -8.31
N THR A 6 14.14 20.36 -8.04
CA THR A 6 13.81 19.28 -7.10
C THR A 6 13.75 19.89 -5.71
N LEU A 7 12.54 20.13 -5.21
CA LEU A 7 12.35 20.48 -3.81
C LEU A 7 12.88 19.32 -2.95
N PRO A 8 13.63 19.59 -1.87
CA PRO A 8 14.14 18.53 -1.02
C PRO A 8 12.97 17.79 -0.36
N VAL A 9 12.84 16.50 -0.65
CA VAL A 9 11.87 15.61 0.03
C VAL A 9 12.33 15.42 1.47
N LEU A 10 11.51 15.84 2.42
CA LEU A 10 11.75 15.70 3.86
C LEU A 10 12.05 14.25 4.24
N GLU A 11 12.93 14.04 5.21
CA GLU A 11 13.35 12.71 5.64
C GLU A 11 12.19 11.89 6.24
N SER A 12 11.27 12.56 6.95
CA SER A 12 10.03 11.94 7.43
C SER A 12 9.17 11.39 6.29
N VAL A 13 9.04 12.15 5.19
CA VAL A 13 8.30 11.72 4.00
C VAL A 13 8.99 10.54 3.32
N ARG A 14 10.33 10.47 3.34
CA ARG A 14 11.06 9.29 2.83
C ARG A 14 10.83 8.05 3.70
N ALA A 15 10.81 8.22 5.01
CA ALA A 15 10.56 7.13 5.95
C ALA A 15 9.13 6.57 5.78
N GLU A 16 8.12 7.45 5.73
CA GLU A 16 6.74 7.05 5.44
C GLU A 16 6.64 6.38 4.06
N ALA A 17 7.35 6.91 3.05
CA ALA A 17 7.32 6.39 1.69
C ALA A 17 7.84 4.95 1.53
N THR A 18 8.58 4.46 2.52
CA THR A 18 9.27 3.17 2.51
C THR A 18 8.81 2.24 3.64
N SER A 19 7.82 2.65 4.42
CA SER A 19 7.29 1.89 5.54
C SER A 19 5.82 1.54 5.34
N VAL A 20 5.37 0.56 6.11
CA VAL A 20 3.96 0.23 6.23
C VAL A 20 3.34 1.22 7.20
N THR A 21 2.31 1.93 6.74
CA THR A 21 1.50 2.82 7.58
C THR A 21 0.15 2.19 7.84
N THR A 22 -0.35 2.32 9.08
CA THR A 22 -1.64 1.75 9.52
C THR A 22 -2.47 2.78 10.28
N THR A 23 -3.78 2.77 10.06
CA THR A 23 -4.76 3.64 10.76
C THR A 23 -6.01 2.82 11.17
N GLY A 24 -6.63 3.16 12.30
CA GLY A 24 -7.90 2.56 12.75
C GLY A 24 -8.17 2.60 14.27
N VAL A 25 -9.44 2.76 14.66
CA VAL A 25 -9.97 2.66 16.04
C VAL A 25 -11.21 1.78 16.00
N GLY A 26 -11.11 0.52 16.47
CA GLY A 26 -12.19 -0.46 16.44
C GLY A 26 -12.57 -0.94 15.02
N HIS A 27 -12.85 -2.24 14.89
CA HIS A 27 -13.35 -3.00 13.72
C HIS A 27 -12.72 -2.81 12.32
N GLN A 28 -12.00 -1.73 12.02
CA GLN A 28 -11.47 -1.40 10.70
C GLN A 28 -9.96 -1.14 10.78
N PHE A 29 -9.24 -1.71 9.84
CA PHE A 29 -7.79 -1.59 9.70
C PHE A 29 -7.45 -1.23 8.25
N GLU A 30 -6.61 -0.23 8.06
CA GLU A 30 -6.13 0.16 6.74
C GLU A 30 -4.62 -0.08 6.66
N ILE A 31 -4.16 -0.64 5.53
CA ILE A 31 -2.76 -0.94 5.31
C ILE A 31 -2.31 -0.52 3.93
N GLN A 32 -1.26 0.30 3.88
CA GLN A 32 -0.67 0.77 2.64
C GLN A 32 0.52 -0.10 2.23
N LEU A 33 0.46 -0.72 1.05
CA LEU A 33 1.50 -1.61 0.51
C LEU A 33 2.68 -0.85 -0.14
N GLY A 34 3.06 0.28 0.46
CA GLY A 34 4.04 1.23 -0.07
C GLY A 34 3.46 2.18 -1.12
N HIS A 35 4.29 3.12 -1.59
CA HIS A 35 3.85 4.19 -2.51
C HIS A 35 4.14 3.92 -3.99
N LEU A 36 4.69 2.75 -4.32
CA LEU A 36 4.98 2.42 -5.72
C LEU A 36 3.68 2.28 -6.50
N CYS A 37 3.57 2.94 -7.65
CA CYS A 37 2.39 2.94 -8.50
C CYS A 37 2.79 2.82 -9.97
N ASN A 38 1.98 2.09 -10.75
CA ASN A 38 2.07 2.03 -12.21
C ASN A 38 1.35 3.20 -12.91
N ASN A 39 0.61 4.04 -12.16
CA ASN A 39 -0.03 5.26 -12.63
C ASN A 39 0.63 6.54 -12.09
N ARG A 40 0.42 7.66 -12.79
CA ARG A 40 0.93 9.00 -12.44
C ARG A 40 -0.20 10.04 -12.40
N CYS A 41 -1.19 9.78 -11.54
CA CYS A 41 -2.31 10.69 -11.36
C CYS A 41 -1.83 12.06 -10.87
N VAL A 42 -2.25 13.14 -11.52
CA VAL A 42 -1.75 14.51 -11.27
C VAL A 42 -1.99 15.03 -9.86
N PHE A 43 -2.95 14.46 -9.14
CA PHE A 43 -3.31 14.83 -7.77
C PHE A 43 -2.65 13.96 -6.70
N CYS A 44 -1.95 12.89 -7.07
CA CYS A 44 -1.56 11.82 -6.16
C CYS A 44 -0.10 11.92 -5.72
N SER A 45 0.13 11.95 -4.41
CA SER A 45 1.48 11.92 -3.82
C SER A 45 2.24 10.63 -4.16
N SER A 46 1.58 9.46 -4.14
CA SER A 46 2.22 8.17 -4.49
C SER A 46 2.68 8.12 -5.94
N GLY A 47 1.89 8.66 -6.87
CA GLY A 47 2.28 8.80 -8.28
C GLY A 47 3.51 9.70 -8.44
N GLN A 48 3.55 10.81 -7.70
CA GLN A 48 4.68 11.74 -7.68
C GLN A 48 5.94 11.12 -7.05
N LEU A 49 5.82 10.39 -5.94
CA LEU A 49 6.93 9.66 -5.30
C LEU A 49 7.49 8.55 -6.19
N SER A 50 6.61 7.88 -6.96
CA SER A 50 7.00 6.91 -7.98
C SER A 50 7.75 7.57 -9.14
N GLU A 51 7.24 8.70 -9.64
CA GLU A 51 7.89 9.48 -10.70
C GLU A 51 9.28 9.98 -10.29
N TRP A 52 9.42 10.44 -9.04
CA TRP A 52 10.68 10.89 -8.46
C TRP A 52 11.63 9.75 -8.10
N LYS A 53 11.25 8.49 -8.34
CA LYS A 53 12.03 7.28 -8.00
C LYS A 53 12.39 7.20 -6.51
N VAL A 54 11.53 7.77 -5.66
CA VAL A 54 11.66 7.73 -4.20
C VAL A 54 10.92 6.53 -3.63
N ALA A 55 9.74 6.21 -4.19
CA ALA A 55 8.99 5.03 -3.78
C ALA A 55 9.77 3.74 -4.07
N ARG A 56 9.79 2.82 -3.10
CA ARG A 56 10.50 1.53 -3.18
C ARG A 56 9.52 0.38 -2.89
N PRO A 57 9.79 -0.83 -3.42
CA PRO A 57 9.10 -2.02 -2.98
C PRO A 57 9.29 -2.20 -1.47
N ILE A 58 8.23 -2.53 -0.76
CA ILE A 58 8.30 -2.92 0.65
C ILE A 58 8.37 -4.45 0.75
N ALA A 59 8.91 -4.95 1.86
CA ALA A 59 8.91 -6.38 2.15
C ALA A 59 7.50 -6.84 2.58
N LEU A 60 7.16 -8.08 2.27
CA LEU A 60 5.87 -8.66 2.65
C LEU A 60 5.76 -8.96 4.15
N ALA A 61 6.84 -9.38 4.80
CA ALA A 61 6.79 -9.81 6.20
C ALA A 61 6.19 -8.73 7.14
N PRO A 62 6.60 -7.44 7.08
CA PRO A 62 5.96 -6.38 7.87
C PRO A 62 4.46 -6.19 7.59
N VAL A 63 4.03 -6.44 6.35
CA VAL A 63 2.62 -6.35 5.95
C VAL A 63 1.81 -7.45 6.63
N VAL A 64 2.29 -8.69 6.55
CA VAL A 64 1.66 -9.86 7.19
C VAL A 64 1.59 -9.66 8.70
N GLU A 65 2.69 -9.24 9.33
CA GLU A 65 2.72 -8.97 10.76
C GLU A 65 1.72 -7.88 11.18
N ALA A 66 1.54 -6.84 10.36
CA ALA A 66 0.59 -5.78 10.65
C ALA A 66 -0.87 -6.28 10.56
N ILE A 67 -1.19 -7.12 9.57
CA ILE A 67 -2.51 -7.76 9.42
C ILE A 67 -2.78 -8.68 10.62
N ASP A 68 -1.80 -9.47 11.05
CA ASP A 68 -1.89 -10.36 12.20
C ASP A 68 -2.21 -9.57 13.49
N ARG A 69 -1.45 -8.50 13.74
CA ARG A 69 -1.66 -7.62 14.90
C ARG A 69 -3.03 -6.95 14.85
N ALA A 70 -3.46 -6.48 13.68
CA ALA A 70 -4.76 -5.86 13.51
C ALA A 70 -5.90 -6.83 13.83
N ARG A 71 -5.81 -8.08 13.35
CA ARG A 71 -6.80 -9.11 13.68
C ARG A 71 -6.81 -9.42 15.16
N ALA A 72 -5.64 -9.60 15.77
CA ALA A 72 -5.52 -9.86 17.22
C ALA A 72 -6.09 -8.70 18.06
N ALA A 73 -6.03 -7.47 17.55
CA ALA A 73 -6.64 -6.28 18.15
C ALA A 73 -8.16 -6.14 17.90
N GLY A 74 -8.80 -7.11 17.23
CA GLY A 74 -10.25 -7.13 17.01
C GLY A 74 -10.74 -6.46 15.72
N ALA A 75 -9.84 -6.14 14.77
CA ALA A 75 -10.26 -5.71 13.45
C ALA A 75 -11.07 -6.81 12.75
N ARG A 76 -12.13 -6.39 12.05
CA ARG A 76 -13.04 -7.24 11.25
C ARG A 76 -12.97 -6.89 9.76
N ARG A 77 -12.57 -5.66 9.43
CA ARG A 77 -12.37 -5.16 8.07
C ARG A 77 -10.90 -4.79 7.84
N VAL A 78 -10.35 -5.18 6.69
CA VAL A 78 -9.06 -4.70 6.20
C VAL A 78 -9.21 -4.00 4.86
N THR A 79 -8.60 -2.83 4.72
CA THR A 79 -8.47 -2.13 3.43
C THR A 79 -7.02 -2.16 2.97
N PHE A 80 -6.77 -2.78 1.82
CA PHE A 80 -5.49 -2.74 1.13
C PHE A 80 -5.41 -1.48 0.26
N LEU A 81 -4.43 -0.64 0.59
CA LEU A 81 -4.08 0.61 -0.08
C LEU A 81 -2.66 0.51 -0.66
N GLY A 82 -2.20 1.57 -1.30
CA GLY A 82 -0.84 1.67 -1.82
C GLY A 82 -0.65 2.90 -2.68
N GLY A 83 0.46 2.92 -3.43
CA GLY A 83 0.45 3.59 -4.74
C GLY A 83 -0.46 2.83 -5.69
N GLU A 84 -0.17 1.54 -5.90
CA GLU A 84 -1.09 0.57 -6.46
C GLU A 84 -0.92 -0.76 -5.70
N ALA A 85 -1.96 -1.24 -5.02
CA ALA A 85 -1.86 -2.43 -4.17
C ALA A 85 -1.53 -3.69 -4.98
N THR A 86 -2.12 -3.82 -6.17
CA THR A 86 -2.00 -5.04 -7.00
C THR A 86 -0.61 -5.24 -7.59
N ILE A 87 0.26 -4.22 -7.66
CA ILE A 87 1.64 -4.42 -8.16
C ILE A 87 2.62 -4.92 -7.08
N HIS A 88 2.18 -4.99 -5.82
CA HIS A 88 3.01 -5.51 -4.75
C HIS A 88 3.20 -7.02 -4.93
N LYS A 89 4.46 -7.50 -4.95
CA LYS A 89 4.77 -8.93 -5.22
C LYS A 89 4.08 -9.91 -4.27
N GLY A 90 3.86 -9.49 -3.03
CA GLY A 90 3.17 -10.28 -2.00
C GLY A 90 1.67 -9.96 -1.85
N PHE A 91 1.05 -9.26 -2.81
CA PHE A 91 -0.34 -8.82 -2.71
C PHE A 91 -1.30 -9.99 -2.45
N HIS A 92 -1.27 -11.04 -3.28
CA HIS A 92 -2.15 -12.20 -3.10
C HIS A 92 -1.91 -12.92 -1.78
N GLU A 93 -0.67 -13.01 -1.32
CA GLU A 93 -0.33 -13.64 -0.03
C GLU A 93 -0.87 -12.82 1.15
N ALA A 94 -0.80 -11.48 1.09
CA ALA A 94 -1.37 -10.60 2.10
C ALA A 94 -2.90 -10.70 2.14
N VAL A 95 -3.56 -10.74 0.98
CA VAL A 95 -5.02 -10.95 0.87
C VAL A 95 -5.40 -12.33 1.42
N ALA A 96 -4.69 -13.38 1.01
CA ALA A 96 -4.93 -14.74 1.50
C ALA A 96 -4.76 -14.84 3.02
N ARG A 97 -3.78 -14.14 3.59
CA ARG A 97 -3.59 -14.06 5.04
C ARG A 97 -4.79 -13.42 5.74
N ALA A 98 -5.28 -12.30 5.23
CA ALA A 98 -6.46 -11.65 5.80
C ALA A 98 -7.70 -12.56 5.75
N VAL A 99 -7.92 -13.26 4.64
CA VAL A 99 -9.01 -14.24 4.52
C VAL A 99 -8.84 -15.38 5.53
N ALA A 100 -7.63 -15.95 5.64
CA ALA A 100 -7.34 -17.04 6.58
C ALA A 100 -7.54 -16.65 8.05
N LEU A 101 -7.33 -15.38 8.39
CA LEU A 101 -7.56 -14.83 9.73
C LEU A 101 -9.03 -14.53 10.05
N GLY A 102 -9.93 -14.67 9.07
CA GLY A 102 -11.35 -14.42 9.25
C GLY A 102 -11.68 -12.94 9.37
N PHE A 103 -11.00 -12.07 8.62
CA PHE A 103 -11.56 -10.75 8.31
C PHE A 103 -12.88 -10.96 7.53
N GLU A 104 -13.91 -10.23 7.93
CA GLU A 104 -15.26 -10.33 7.36
C GLU A 104 -15.39 -9.48 6.09
N GLU A 105 -14.61 -8.41 6.01
CA GLU A 105 -14.58 -7.54 4.86
C GLU A 105 -13.11 -7.29 4.45
N VAL A 106 -12.81 -7.61 3.20
CA VAL A 106 -11.51 -7.33 2.57
C VAL A 106 -11.75 -6.36 1.42
N VAL A 107 -11.26 -5.14 1.57
CA VAL A 107 -11.42 -4.06 0.58
C VAL A 107 -10.09 -3.80 -0.09
N ILE A 108 -10.11 -3.60 -1.40
CA ILE A 108 -8.92 -3.33 -2.20
C ILE A 108 -9.12 -2.02 -2.94
N PHE A 109 -8.25 -1.04 -2.69
CA PHE A 109 -8.20 0.20 -3.46
C PHE A 109 -7.16 0.04 -4.57
N THR A 110 -7.63 0.08 -5.81
CA THR A 110 -6.81 -0.21 -7.00
C THR A 110 -7.28 0.61 -8.19
N ASN A 111 -6.35 0.91 -9.09
CA ASN A 111 -6.63 1.46 -10.40
C ASN A 111 -7.08 0.40 -11.43
N GLY A 112 -7.01 -0.89 -11.08
CA GLY A 112 -7.50 -2.01 -11.90
C GLY A 112 -6.63 -2.39 -13.09
N VAL A 113 -5.49 -1.74 -13.31
CA VAL A 113 -4.61 -2.00 -14.48
C VAL A 113 -4.07 -3.43 -14.51
N MET A 114 -3.94 -4.08 -13.35
CA MET A 114 -3.41 -5.45 -13.28
C MET A 114 -4.45 -6.53 -13.60
N PHE A 115 -5.76 -6.27 -13.49
CA PHE A 115 -6.81 -7.28 -13.65
C PHE A 115 -6.87 -8.03 -14.99
N PRO A 116 -6.54 -7.44 -16.17
CA PRO A 116 -6.51 -8.21 -17.41
C PRO A 116 -5.27 -9.11 -17.53
N HIS A 117 -4.29 -9.03 -16.63
CA HIS A 117 -3.08 -9.84 -16.69
C HIS A 117 -3.34 -11.23 -16.09
N PRO A 118 -3.03 -12.33 -16.80
CA PRO A 118 -3.18 -13.67 -16.25
C PRO A 118 -2.39 -13.85 -14.95
N GLY A 119 -3.05 -14.36 -13.91
CA GLY A 119 -2.44 -14.58 -12.60
C GLY A 119 -2.42 -13.35 -11.69
N PHE A 120 -3.12 -12.27 -12.08
CA PHE A 120 -3.48 -11.13 -11.25
C PHE A 120 -5.00 -11.01 -11.08
#